data_AF-A0A415D7P0-F1
#
_entry.id   AF-A0A415D7P0-F1
#
_cell.length_a   1.000
_cell.length_b   1.000
_cell.length_c   1.000
_cell.angle_alpha   90.00
_cell.angle_beta   90.00
_cell.angle_gamma   90.00
#
_symmetry.space_group_name_H-M   'P 1'
#
loop_
_entity.id
_entity.type
_entity.pdbx_description
1 polymer ?
#
loop_
_entity_poly.entity_id
_entity_poly.type
_entity_poly.pdbx_seq_one_letter_code
_entity_poly.pdbx_strand_id
1 'polypeptide(L)'
;MSKDQFNECDVVQDLLPLYYDNACSPASKKMVEQHLMTCEKCKKTYEALKNTTIDTVMKNESEGILERHAKKERNMAYKAGIVIALLLMVPVVITFIVSMSSGGGLGVFAVLTASMLLVASLSVVPLLSTQRRITKSILASVTALLLIFFFVDRMNGGGEFILWTIPTIFGLSVVFFPLVIRNITLPPILSDKKALITLAWDTLWLFLTIFEVCNHSGDREGMRAGYIAAFILMAGVWLVFWVARYLPVNGWIKAGTILIISCIWMAFTNDVYVYFAEHKKQLTILSTNFSDWTNHICVNANVCTLILIFGGIAGGGLLVYGKINRKRKCLK
;
A
#
# COMPACT_ATOMS: atom_id res chain seq x y z
N MET A 1 70.33 -10.74 -9.24
CA MET A 1 69.31 -11.01 -10.28
C MET A 1 70.05 -11.08 -11.60
N SER A 2 70.03 -12.24 -12.26
CA SER A 2 70.70 -12.46 -13.54
C SER A 2 69.96 -11.72 -14.66
N LYS A 3 70.69 -11.35 -15.72
CA LYS A 3 70.20 -10.53 -16.85
C LYS A 3 69.00 -11.16 -17.59
N ASP A 4 68.87 -12.48 -17.54
CA ASP A 4 67.78 -13.24 -18.19
C ASP A 4 66.43 -13.11 -17.46
N GLN A 5 66.45 -12.89 -16.15
CA GLN A 5 65.23 -12.77 -15.34
C GLN A 5 64.52 -11.41 -15.54
N PHE A 6 65.24 -10.41 -16.07
CA PHE A 6 64.71 -9.07 -16.36
C PHE A 6 63.82 -9.09 -17.61
N ASN A 7 64.27 -9.76 -18.69
CA ASN A 7 63.51 -9.87 -19.95
C ASN A 7 62.18 -10.62 -19.77
N GLU A 8 62.13 -11.64 -18.93
CA GLU A 8 60.87 -12.38 -18.67
C GLU A 8 59.86 -11.54 -17.89
N CYS A 9 60.30 -10.69 -16.96
CA CYS A 9 59.40 -9.82 -16.20
C CYS A 9 58.71 -8.80 -17.10
N ASP A 10 59.45 -8.19 -18.03
CA ASP A 10 58.93 -7.16 -18.93
C ASP A 10 57.88 -7.77 -19.88
N VAL A 11 58.17 -8.95 -20.45
CA VAL A 11 57.21 -9.69 -21.29
C VAL A 11 55.96 -10.10 -20.50
N VAL A 12 56.11 -10.54 -19.25
CA VAL A 12 54.96 -10.90 -18.41
C VAL A 12 54.13 -9.68 -18.06
N GLN A 13 54.75 -8.54 -17.74
CA GLN A 13 54.05 -7.29 -17.42
C GLN A 13 53.23 -6.77 -18.61
N ASP A 14 53.76 -6.86 -19.84
CA ASP A 14 53.03 -6.48 -21.06
C ASP A 14 51.82 -7.40 -21.32
N LEU A 15 51.90 -8.67 -20.93
CA LEU A 15 50.84 -9.66 -21.08
C LEU A 15 49.80 -9.65 -19.93
N LEU A 16 50.08 -8.98 -18.80
CA LEU A 16 49.18 -8.97 -17.63
C LEU A 16 47.76 -8.45 -17.94
N PRO A 17 47.56 -7.36 -18.72
CA PRO A 17 46.21 -6.90 -19.07
C PRO A 17 45.44 -7.94 -19.89
N LEU A 18 46.07 -8.54 -20.89
CA LEU A 18 45.47 -9.58 -21.74
C LEU A 18 45.18 -10.87 -20.97
N TYR A 19 46.04 -11.21 -20.00
CA TYR A 19 45.83 -12.33 -19.08
C TYR A 19 44.64 -12.08 -18.16
N TYR A 20 44.50 -10.85 -17.63
CA TYR A 20 43.35 -10.44 -16.82
C TYR A 20 42.03 -10.56 -17.60
N ASP A 21 42.02 -10.16 -18.88
CA ASP A 21 40.86 -10.26 -19.76
C ASP A 21 40.61 -11.67 -20.35
N ASN A 22 41.39 -12.69 -19.94
CA ASN A 22 41.38 -14.05 -20.51
C ASN A 22 41.53 -14.11 -22.05
N ALA A 23 42.18 -13.11 -22.65
CA ALA A 23 42.40 -13.02 -24.09
C ALA A 23 43.72 -13.68 -24.56
N CYS A 24 44.51 -14.22 -23.63
CA CYS A 24 45.77 -14.89 -23.92
C CYS A 24 45.61 -16.30 -24.50
N SER A 25 46.52 -16.70 -25.39
CA SER A 25 46.65 -18.08 -25.85
C SER A 25 46.98 -19.04 -24.68
N PRO A 26 46.67 -20.35 -24.79
CA PRO A 26 46.92 -21.31 -23.70
C PRO A 26 48.39 -21.42 -23.29
N ALA A 27 49.32 -21.27 -24.25
CA ALA A 27 50.75 -21.28 -24.00
C ALA A 27 51.20 -20.04 -23.20
N SER A 28 50.74 -18.85 -23.62
CA SER A 28 51.01 -17.59 -22.92
C SER A 28 50.40 -17.55 -21.52
N LYS A 29 49.21 -18.15 -21.34
CA LYS A 29 48.52 -18.23 -20.05
C LYS A 29 49.32 -19.03 -19.02
N LYS A 30 49.81 -20.21 -19.42
CA LYS A 30 50.62 -21.08 -18.56
C LYS A 30 51.95 -20.43 -18.15
N MET A 31 52.57 -19.68 -19.07
CA MET A 31 53.80 -18.93 -18.83
C MET A 31 53.60 -17.83 -17.77
N VAL A 32 52.54 -17.03 -17.89
CA VAL A 32 52.21 -15.98 -16.92
C VAL A 32 51.90 -16.57 -15.54
N GLU A 33 51.17 -17.68 -15.48
CA GLU A 33 50.87 -18.39 -14.21
C GLU A 33 52.12 -18.90 -13.50
N GLN A 34 53.05 -19.52 -14.24
CA GLN A 34 54.31 -20.00 -13.66
C GLN A 34 55.18 -18.85 -13.16
N HIS A 35 55.20 -17.73 -13.88
CA HIS A 35 55.99 -16.56 -13.49
C HIS A 35 55.38 -15.82 -12.27
N LEU A 36 54.05 -15.74 -12.17
CA LEU A 36 53.36 -15.13 -11.01
C LEU A 36 53.59 -15.91 -9.70
N MET A 37 53.87 -17.21 -9.77
CA MET A 37 54.19 -18.04 -8.60
C MET A 37 55.60 -17.77 -8.06
N THR A 38 56.51 -17.29 -8.91
CA THR A 38 57.94 -17.14 -8.58
C THR A 38 58.39 -15.68 -8.45
N CYS A 39 57.69 -14.74 -9.09
CA CYS A 39 58.07 -13.33 -9.12
C CYS A 39 57.10 -12.43 -8.32
N GLU A 40 57.60 -11.89 -7.20
CA GLU A 40 56.82 -11.01 -6.32
C GLU A 40 56.50 -9.64 -6.97
N LYS A 41 57.37 -9.15 -7.85
CA LYS A 41 57.18 -7.88 -8.57
C LYS A 41 55.96 -7.95 -9.49
N CYS A 42 55.90 -8.97 -10.36
CA CYS A 42 54.79 -9.18 -11.30
C CYS A 42 53.48 -9.49 -10.58
N LYS A 43 53.55 -10.20 -9.43
CA LYS A 43 52.39 -10.45 -8.56
C LYS A 43 51.79 -9.16 -8.01
N LYS A 44 52.63 -8.24 -7.48
CA LYS A 44 52.18 -6.92 -7.00
C LYS A 44 51.57 -6.08 -8.13
N THR A 45 52.16 -6.10 -9.32
CA THR A 45 51.60 -5.41 -10.50
C THR A 45 50.24 -5.98 -10.91
N TYR A 46 50.06 -7.30 -10.91
CA TYR A 46 48.79 -7.95 -11.21
C TYR A 46 47.71 -7.65 -10.15
N GLU A 47 48.07 -7.65 -8.86
CA GLU A 47 47.16 -7.26 -7.78
C GLU A 47 46.76 -5.78 -7.87
N ALA A 48 47.67 -4.89 -8.28
CA ALA A 48 47.37 -3.49 -8.53
C ALA A 48 46.41 -3.31 -9.73
N LEU A 49 46.59 -4.07 -10.82
CA LEU A 49 45.66 -4.13 -11.96
C LEU A 49 44.27 -4.62 -11.54
N LYS A 50 44.20 -5.66 -10.70
CA LYS A 50 42.94 -6.19 -10.15
C LYS A 50 42.25 -5.21 -9.18
N ASN A 51 43.01 -4.39 -8.46
CA ASN A 51 42.48 -3.39 -7.52
C ASN A 51 42.09 -2.07 -8.20
N THR A 52 42.70 -1.72 -9.34
CA THR A 52 42.41 -0.50 -10.10
C THR A 52 41.32 -0.78 -11.14
N THR A 53 40.14 -1.20 -10.68
CA THR A 53 39.02 -1.47 -11.58
C THR A 53 38.35 -0.16 -11.99
N ILE A 54 38.20 0.06 -13.29
CA ILE A 54 37.29 1.04 -13.87
C ILE A 54 35.87 0.89 -13.27
N ASP A 55 35.46 -0.33 -12.91
CA ASP A 55 34.20 -0.61 -12.20
C ASP A 55 34.11 0.00 -10.79
N THR A 56 35.19 0.11 -10.02
CA THR A 56 35.15 0.73 -8.67
C THR A 56 35.17 2.25 -8.75
N VAL A 57 35.92 2.82 -9.70
CA VAL A 57 35.93 4.28 -9.93
C VAL A 57 34.62 4.74 -10.57
N MET A 58 34.05 3.99 -11.53
CA MET A 58 32.73 4.28 -12.11
C MET A 58 31.58 4.05 -11.12
N LYS A 59 31.63 3.04 -10.24
CA LYS A 59 30.66 2.92 -9.14
C LYS A 59 30.74 4.10 -8.17
N ASN A 60 31.93 4.49 -7.74
CA ASN A 60 32.10 5.58 -6.78
C ASN A 60 31.70 6.95 -7.37
N GLU A 61 31.99 7.22 -8.64
CA GLU A 61 31.53 8.44 -9.31
C GLU A 61 30.03 8.43 -9.58
N SER A 62 29.45 7.31 -10.03
CA SER A 62 28.01 7.21 -10.26
C SER A 62 27.20 7.29 -8.96
N GLU A 63 27.66 6.66 -7.87
CA GLU A 63 27.08 6.79 -6.53
C GLU A 63 27.23 8.23 -5.99
N GLY A 64 28.40 8.85 -6.15
CA GLY A 64 28.63 10.24 -5.75
C GLY A 64 27.83 11.28 -6.56
N ILE A 65 27.61 11.05 -7.85
CA ILE A 65 26.75 11.88 -8.72
C ILE A 65 25.28 11.70 -8.31
N LEU A 66 24.82 10.47 -8.08
CA LEU A 66 23.46 10.18 -7.65
C LEU A 66 23.14 10.81 -6.27
N GLU A 67 24.06 10.75 -5.31
CA GLU A 67 23.92 11.41 -4.02
C GLU A 67 23.91 12.94 -4.12
N ARG A 68 24.74 13.52 -5.00
CA ARG A 68 24.75 14.96 -5.26
C ARG A 68 23.44 15.44 -5.90
N HIS A 69 22.91 14.70 -6.87
CA HIS A 69 21.60 14.99 -7.48
C HIS A 69 20.47 14.84 -6.45
N ALA A 70 20.45 13.77 -5.66
CA ALA A 70 19.47 13.56 -4.60
C ALA A 70 19.53 14.66 -3.52
N LYS A 71 20.73 15.10 -3.13
CA LYS A 71 20.91 16.20 -2.16
C LYS A 71 20.49 17.55 -2.74
N LYS A 72 20.77 17.81 -4.03
CA LYS A 72 20.36 19.05 -4.72
C LYS A 72 18.84 19.11 -4.88
N GLU A 73 18.19 18.05 -5.34
CA GLU A 73 16.73 17.95 -5.43
C GLU A 73 16.07 18.10 -4.06
N ARG A 74 16.63 17.45 -3.03
CA ARG A 74 16.14 17.58 -1.65
C ARG A 74 16.24 19.01 -1.13
N ASN A 75 17.34 19.71 -1.40
CA ASN A 75 17.49 21.10 -0.99
C ASN A 75 16.51 22.03 -1.74
N MET A 76 16.22 21.75 -3.02
CA MET A 76 15.20 22.49 -3.77
C MET A 76 13.79 22.23 -3.22
N ALA A 77 13.44 20.96 -2.97
CA ALA A 77 12.18 20.57 -2.36
C ALA A 77 12.00 21.17 -0.95
N TYR A 78 13.07 21.18 -0.15
CA TYR A 78 13.08 21.79 1.17
C TYR A 78 12.88 23.31 1.12
N LYS A 79 13.60 24.01 0.21
CA LYS A 79 13.42 25.45 -0.01
C LYS A 79 12.00 25.78 -0.48
N ALA A 80 11.45 25.01 -1.41
CA ALA A 80 10.07 25.15 -1.86
C ALA A 80 9.08 24.92 -0.70
N GLY A 81 9.32 23.91 0.13
CA GLY A 81 8.52 23.63 1.33
C GLY A 81 8.50 24.79 2.33
N ILE A 82 9.65 25.44 2.57
CA ILE A 82 9.73 26.64 3.42
C ILE A 82 8.92 27.79 2.83
N VAL A 83 9.06 28.06 1.52
CA VAL A 83 8.34 29.16 0.87
C VAL A 83 6.82 28.95 0.96
N ILE A 84 6.35 27.73 0.70
CA ILE A 84 4.93 27.37 0.84
C ILE A 84 4.48 27.54 2.29
N ALA A 85 5.26 27.08 3.27
CA ALA A 85 4.91 27.22 4.68
C ALA A 85 4.79 28.70 5.11
N LEU A 86 5.70 29.57 4.66
CA LEU A 86 5.63 31.00 4.93
C LEU A 86 4.41 31.65 4.27
N LEU A 87 4.08 31.25 3.04
CA LEU A 87 2.89 31.74 2.34
C LEU A 87 1.61 31.34 3.08
N LEU A 88 1.53 30.11 3.58
CA LEU A 88 0.38 29.63 4.36
C LEU A 88 0.21 30.36 5.71
N MET A 89 1.26 30.97 6.26
CA MET A 89 1.17 31.78 7.47
C MET A 89 0.50 33.14 7.25
N VAL A 90 0.55 33.70 6.05
CA VAL A 90 -0.04 35.02 5.73
C VAL A 90 -1.54 35.09 6.09
N PRO A 91 -2.43 34.20 5.60
CA PRO A 91 -3.84 34.25 5.97
C PRO A 91 -4.08 34.00 7.46
N VAL A 92 -3.27 33.14 8.11
CA VAL A 92 -3.38 32.87 9.55
C VAL A 92 -3.14 34.14 10.37
N VAL A 93 -2.08 34.89 10.04
CA VAL A 93 -1.75 36.15 10.72
C VAL A 93 -2.82 37.22 10.48
N ILE A 94 -3.29 37.38 9.24
CA ILE A 94 -4.32 38.35 8.90
C ILE A 94 -5.59 38.08 9.71
N THR A 95 -6.09 36.84 9.68
CA THR A 95 -7.30 36.48 10.41
C THR A 95 -7.12 36.60 11.92
N PHE A 96 -5.94 36.28 12.46
CA PHE A 96 -5.66 36.51 13.87
C PHE A 96 -5.81 37.98 14.27
N ILE A 97 -5.21 38.90 13.51
CA ILE A 97 -5.29 40.34 13.78
C ILE A 97 -6.74 40.83 13.71
N VAL A 98 -7.48 40.43 12.67
CA VAL A 98 -8.90 40.81 12.49
C VAL A 98 -9.78 40.26 13.62
N SER A 99 -9.56 39.01 14.05
CA SER A 99 -10.28 38.43 15.19
C SER A 99 -10.00 39.18 16.48
N MET A 100 -8.74 39.54 16.75
CA MET A 100 -8.37 40.33 17.92
C MET A 100 -8.92 41.77 17.88
N SER A 101 -8.93 42.41 16.71
CA SER A 101 -9.38 43.81 16.57
C SER A 101 -10.91 43.96 16.62
N SER A 102 -11.65 42.96 16.15
CA SER A 102 -13.12 42.98 16.14
C SER A 102 -13.75 42.64 17.49
N GLY A 103 -12.96 42.19 18.47
CA GLY A 103 -13.45 41.71 19.77
C GLY A 103 -14.28 40.42 19.66
N GLY A 104 -14.28 39.77 18.49
CA GLY A 104 -14.99 38.52 18.25
C GLY A 104 -14.28 37.30 18.86
N GLY A 105 -14.98 36.16 18.89
CA GLY A 105 -14.39 34.89 19.34
C GLY A 105 -13.31 34.35 18.40
N LEU A 106 -12.40 33.54 18.92
CA LEU A 106 -11.29 32.91 18.17
C LEU A 106 -11.73 31.74 17.27
N GLY A 107 -13.03 31.50 17.09
CA GLY A 107 -13.56 30.38 16.33
C GLY A 107 -13.10 30.39 14.87
N VAL A 108 -13.39 31.47 14.14
CA VAL A 108 -13.03 31.61 12.71
C VAL A 108 -11.52 31.46 12.51
N PHE A 109 -10.72 32.08 13.40
CA PHE A 109 -9.27 31.93 13.41
C PHE A 109 -8.82 30.48 13.60
N ALA A 110 -9.42 29.74 14.53
CA ALA A 110 -9.06 28.35 14.81
C ALA A 110 -9.40 27.42 13.64
N VAL A 111 -10.59 27.55 13.04
CA VAL A 111 -10.99 26.78 11.85
C VAL A 111 -10.07 27.07 10.66
N LEU A 112 -9.74 28.34 10.43
CA LEU A 112 -8.80 28.71 9.37
C LEU A 112 -7.42 28.11 9.62
N THR A 113 -6.91 28.18 10.85
CA THR A 113 -5.60 27.63 11.22
C THR A 113 -5.56 26.12 10.99
N ALA A 114 -6.59 25.39 11.38
CA ALA A 114 -6.70 23.95 11.13
C ALA A 114 -6.78 23.64 9.61
N SER A 115 -7.47 24.48 8.85
CA SER A 115 -7.55 24.37 7.38
C SER A 115 -6.19 24.61 6.72
N MET A 116 -5.44 25.61 7.16
CA MET A 116 -4.08 25.86 6.68
C MET A 116 -3.11 24.73 7.08
N LEU A 117 -3.32 24.13 8.25
CA LEU A 117 -2.55 22.95 8.68
C LEU A 117 -2.82 21.73 7.77
N LEU A 118 -4.05 21.55 7.31
CA LEU A 118 -4.39 20.49 6.34
C LEU A 118 -3.72 20.73 4.99
N VAL A 119 -3.68 21.99 4.52
CA VAL A 119 -2.94 22.33 3.29
C VAL A 119 -1.44 22.08 3.49
N ALA A 120 -0.89 22.45 4.64
CA ALA A 120 0.51 22.21 4.98
C ALA A 120 0.85 20.71 5.10
N SER A 121 -0.06 19.89 5.63
CA SER A 121 0.16 18.44 5.77
C SER A 121 0.18 17.70 4.43
N LEU A 122 -0.52 18.21 3.42
CA LEU A 122 -0.56 17.66 2.07
C LEU A 122 0.55 18.20 1.16
N SER A 123 1.01 19.44 1.38
CA SER A 123 2.03 20.08 0.55
C SER A 123 3.43 20.06 1.18
N VAL A 124 3.57 20.60 2.39
CA VAL A 124 4.86 20.83 3.05
C VAL A 124 5.42 19.56 3.68
N VAL A 125 4.60 18.76 4.37
CA VAL A 125 5.08 17.55 5.07
C VAL A 125 5.75 16.52 4.14
N PRO A 126 5.22 16.22 2.93
CA PRO A 126 5.90 15.35 1.97
C PRO A 126 7.26 15.90 1.50
N LEU A 127 7.39 17.23 1.38
CA LEU A 127 8.61 17.90 0.92
C LEU A 127 9.70 17.93 1.99
N LEU A 128 9.32 18.09 3.26
CA LEU A 128 10.26 18.20 4.38
C LEU A 128 10.66 16.85 4.99
N SER A 129 9.78 15.85 4.98
CA SER A 129 10.06 14.57 5.65
C SER A 129 11.11 13.75 4.90
N THR A 130 12.09 13.21 5.61
CA THR A 130 13.14 12.35 5.03
C THR A 130 12.72 10.88 4.96
N GLN A 131 11.97 10.39 5.94
CA GLN A 131 11.58 8.99 6.07
C GLN A 131 10.06 8.86 6.24
N ARG A 132 9.46 7.82 5.63
CA ARG A 132 8.02 7.51 5.69
C ARG A 132 7.15 8.74 5.33
N ARG A 133 7.53 9.46 4.26
CA ARG A 133 6.90 10.72 3.79
C ARG A 133 5.39 10.62 3.72
N ILE A 134 4.90 9.62 2.99
CA ILE A 134 3.46 9.41 2.75
C ILE A 134 2.73 9.12 4.07
N THR A 135 3.28 8.27 4.93
CA THR A 135 2.67 7.93 6.23
C THR A 135 2.55 9.16 7.15
N LYS A 136 3.59 9.99 7.24
CA LYS A 136 3.54 11.21 8.05
C LYS A 136 2.57 12.24 7.49
N SER A 137 2.52 12.37 6.15
CA SER A 137 1.57 13.27 5.49
C SER A 137 0.13 12.83 5.70
N ILE A 138 -0.18 11.53 5.55
CA ILE A 138 -1.51 10.98 5.84
C ILE A 138 -1.89 11.26 7.30
N LEU A 139 -1.02 10.90 8.25
CA LEU A 139 -1.32 11.08 9.67
C LEU A 139 -1.55 12.54 10.03
N ALA A 140 -0.67 13.44 9.56
CA ALA A 140 -0.82 14.88 9.79
C ALA A 140 -2.10 15.44 9.15
N SER A 141 -2.48 14.94 7.96
CA SER A 141 -3.70 15.38 7.27
C SER A 141 -4.96 14.90 7.97
N VAL A 142 -4.98 13.65 8.46
CA VAL A 142 -6.08 13.13 9.27
C VAL A 142 -6.21 13.96 10.55
N THR A 143 -5.11 14.23 11.26
CA THR A 143 -5.13 15.07 12.47
C THR A 143 -5.63 16.47 12.18
N ALA A 144 -5.16 17.11 11.10
CA ALA A 144 -5.61 18.45 10.72
C ALA A 144 -7.12 18.48 10.39
N LEU A 145 -7.62 17.47 9.67
CA LEU A 145 -9.05 17.34 9.38
C LEU A 145 -9.90 17.17 10.65
N LEU A 146 -9.44 16.36 11.61
CA LEU A 146 -10.12 16.22 12.90
C LEU A 146 -10.12 17.53 13.69
N LEU A 147 -9.04 18.32 13.63
CA LEU A 147 -9.02 19.66 14.23
C LEU A 147 -10.03 20.60 13.56
N ILE A 148 -10.20 20.53 12.23
CA ILE A 148 -11.24 21.30 11.53
C ILE A 148 -12.62 20.94 12.07
N PHE A 149 -12.96 19.65 12.14
CA PHE A 149 -14.25 19.21 12.69
C PHE A 149 -14.43 19.66 14.14
N PHE A 150 -13.39 19.56 14.96
CA PHE A 150 -13.44 19.98 16.34
C PHE A 150 -13.74 21.48 16.47
N PHE A 151 -13.04 22.34 15.73
CA PHE A 151 -13.28 23.78 15.81
C PHE A 151 -14.61 24.19 15.17
N VAL A 152 -15.01 23.57 14.06
CA VAL A 152 -16.32 23.83 13.44
C VAL A 152 -17.45 23.42 14.38
N ASP A 153 -17.36 22.26 15.03
CA ASP A 153 -18.32 21.81 16.05
C ASP A 153 -18.44 22.84 17.18
N ARG A 154 -17.31 23.24 17.77
CA ARG A 154 -17.29 24.23 18.85
C ARG A 154 -17.80 25.60 18.44
N MET A 155 -17.61 26.00 17.18
CA MET A 155 -18.18 27.24 16.65
C MET A 155 -19.70 27.19 16.51
N ASN A 156 -20.27 26.01 16.23
CA ASN A 156 -21.70 25.83 15.97
C ASN A 156 -22.51 25.42 17.22
N GLY A 157 -21.95 25.54 18.42
CA GLY A 157 -22.64 25.20 19.67
C GLY A 157 -22.23 23.86 20.28
N GLY A 158 -21.46 23.04 19.56
CA GLY A 158 -20.87 21.79 20.04
C GLY A 158 -21.84 20.59 20.07
N GLY A 159 -21.26 19.40 20.21
CA GLY A 159 -22.01 18.15 20.46
C GLY A 159 -22.05 17.19 19.27
N GLU A 160 -21.70 17.66 18.08
CA GLU A 160 -21.73 16.90 16.82
C GLU A 160 -20.35 16.36 16.41
N PHE A 161 -19.29 16.69 17.15
CA PHE A 161 -17.93 16.31 16.79
C PHE A 161 -17.76 14.81 16.56
N ILE A 162 -18.36 13.97 17.42
CA ILE A 162 -18.24 12.51 17.35
C ILE A 162 -18.98 11.98 16.10
N LEU A 163 -20.17 12.51 15.82
CA LEU A 163 -20.99 12.16 14.65
C LEU A 163 -20.23 12.34 13.34
N TRP A 164 -19.47 13.44 13.19
CA TRP A 164 -18.69 13.68 11.97
C TRP A 164 -17.36 12.92 11.96
N THR A 165 -16.75 12.74 13.14
CA THR A 165 -15.43 12.13 13.27
C THR A 165 -15.44 10.64 12.97
N ILE A 166 -16.40 9.89 13.52
CA ILE A 166 -16.40 8.43 13.40
C ILE A 166 -16.53 7.95 11.94
N PRO A 167 -17.54 8.38 11.16
CA PRO A 167 -17.70 7.98 9.76
C PRO A 167 -16.55 8.47 8.88
N THR A 168 -15.98 9.64 9.19
CA THR A 168 -14.84 10.16 8.44
C THR A 168 -13.58 9.35 8.67
N ILE A 169 -13.29 8.96 9.92
CA ILE A 169 -12.15 8.07 10.21
C ILE A 169 -12.36 6.72 9.52
N PHE A 170 -13.58 6.17 9.53
CA PHE A 170 -13.89 4.94 8.79
C PHE A 170 -13.55 5.08 7.30
N GLY A 171 -14.08 6.10 6.62
CA GLY A 171 -13.83 6.33 5.20
C GLY A 171 -12.36 6.52 4.85
N LEU A 172 -11.63 7.29 5.67
CA LEU A 172 -10.18 7.47 5.49
C LEU A 172 -9.39 6.20 5.79
N SER A 173 -9.82 5.40 6.77
CA SER A 173 -9.15 4.18 7.18
C SER A 173 -9.15 3.14 6.06
N VAL A 174 -10.31 2.90 5.43
CA VAL A 174 -10.45 1.93 4.34
C VAL A 174 -9.45 2.18 3.20
N VAL A 175 -9.16 3.45 2.90
CA VAL A 175 -8.25 3.84 1.82
C VAL A 175 -6.79 3.90 2.28
N PHE A 176 -6.53 4.58 3.40
CA PHE A 176 -5.18 4.98 3.78
C PHE A 176 -4.53 4.07 4.84
N PHE A 177 -5.31 3.40 5.68
CA PHE A 177 -4.76 2.53 6.73
C PHE A 177 -3.90 1.37 6.19
N PRO A 178 -4.26 0.68 5.07
CA PRO A 178 -3.39 -0.33 4.47
C PRO A 178 -2.00 0.20 4.09
N LEU A 179 -1.92 1.44 3.63
CA LEU A 179 -0.66 2.10 3.25
C LEU A 179 0.15 2.49 4.49
N VAL A 180 -0.53 3.00 5.53
CA VAL A 180 0.07 3.39 6.80
C VAL A 180 0.66 2.18 7.52
N ILE A 181 -0.12 1.12 7.73
CA ILE A 181 0.30 -0.06 8.50
C ILE A 181 1.44 -0.83 7.82
N ARG A 182 1.52 -0.79 6.48
CA ARG A 182 2.63 -1.39 5.72
C ARG A 182 3.98 -0.77 6.09
N ASN A 183 4.01 0.55 6.31
CA ASN A 183 5.22 1.31 6.60
C ASN A 183 5.58 1.37 8.09
N ILE A 184 4.68 0.93 8.99
CA ILE A 184 4.93 0.88 10.42
C ILE A 184 5.60 -0.44 10.81
N THR A 185 6.59 -0.36 11.69
CA THR A 185 7.23 -1.51 12.33
C THR A 185 6.39 -1.94 13.52
N LEU A 186 5.69 -3.07 13.41
CA LEU A 186 4.88 -3.64 14.49
C LEU A 186 5.69 -4.64 15.33
N PRO A 187 5.28 -4.92 16.57
CA PRO A 187 5.87 -5.98 17.39
C PRO A 187 5.90 -7.33 16.65
N PRO A 188 6.86 -8.23 16.95
CA PRO A 188 7.04 -9.49 16.23
C PRO A 188 5.76 -10.34 16.07
N ILE A 189 4.90 -10.32 17.09
CA ILE A 189 3.65 -11.11 17.18
C ILE A 189 2.56 -10.62 16.20
N LEU A 190 2.66 -9.37 15.74
CA LEU A 190 1.66 -8.70 14.89
C LEU A 190 2.19 -8.36 13.49
N SER A 191 3.49 -8.53 13.27
CA SER A 191 4.17 -8.11 12.04
C SER A 191 3.62 -8.84 10.79
N ASP A 192 3.27 -10.12 10.93
CA ASP A 192 2.70 -10.97 9.89
C ASP A 192 1.17 -10.81 9.71
N LYS A 193 0.51 -10.20 10.71
CA LYS A 193 -0.95 -10.05 10.82
C LYS A 193 -1.48 -8.70 10.35
N LYS A 194 -0.67 -7.88 9.69
CA LYS A 194 -1.06 -6.53 9.21
C LYS A 194 -2.40 -6.51 8.45
N ALA A 195 -2.59 -7.43 7.51
CA ALA A 195 -3.83 -7.49 6.72
C ALA A 195 -5.06 -7.85 7.57
N LEU A 196 -4.89 -8.74 8.57
CA LEU A 196 -5.95 -9.08 9.53
C LEU A 196 -6.31 -7.88 10.40
N ILE A 197 -5.29 -7.14 10.87
CA ILE A 197 -5.47 -5.93 11.68
C ILE A 197 -6.23 -4.87 10.88
N THR A 198 -5.87 -4.64 9.62
CA THR A 198 -6.58 -3.71 8.74
C THR A 198 -8.05 -4.08 8.60
N LEU A 199 -8.36 -5.33 8.25
CA LEU A 199 -9.75 -5.74 8.06
C LEU A 199 -10.56 -5.67 9.37
N ALA A 200 -9.98 -6.10 10.50
CA ALA A 200 -10.62 -6.01 11.81
C ALA A 200 -10.88 -4.56 12.24
N TRP A 201 -9.91 -3.69 11.99
CA TRP A 201 -10.00 -2.26 12.28
C TRP A 201 -11.12 -1.59 11.46
N ASP A 202 -11.17 -1.81 10.15
CA ASP A 202 -12.21 -1.23 9.30
C ASP A 202 -13.60 -1.82 9.62
N THR A 203 -13.67 -3.11 9.96
CA THR A 203 -14.93 -3.73 10.44
C THR A 203 -15.43 -3.03 11.70
N LEU A 204 -14.55 -2.79 12.67
CA LEU A 204 -14.91 -2.10 13.91
C LEU A 204 -15.41 -0.67 13.66
N TRP A 205 -14.73 0.08 12.79
CA TRP A 205 -15.13 1.43 12.42
C TRP A 205 -16.47 1.49 11.66
N LEU A 206 -16.78 0.47 10.84
CA LEU A 206 -18.10 0.35 10.21
C LEU A 206 -19.20 0.21 11.26
N PHE A 207 -19.04 -0.68 12.25
CA PHE A 207 -20.02 -0.86 13.32
C PHE A 207 -20.16 0.39 14.19
N LEU A 208 -19.04 1.07 14.53
CA LEU A 208 -19.09 2.34 15.25
C LEU A 208 -19.79 3.44 14.46
N THR A 209 -19.63 3.47 13.13
CA THR A 209 -20.32 4.43 12.26
C THR A 209 -21.83 4.23 12.31
N ILE A 210 -22.29 2.97 12.21
CA ILE A 210 -23.72 2.65 12.31
C ILE A 210 -24.26 2.99 13.70
N PHE A 211 -23.51 2.66 14.76
CA PHE A 211 -23.87 3.01 16.12
C PHE A 211 -24.10 4.52 16.28
N GLU A 212 -23.10 5.32 15.91
CA GLU A 212 -23.12 6.76 16.15
C GLU A 212 -24.23 7.45 15.34
N VAL A 213 -24.34 7.14 14.05
CA VAL A 213 -25.33 7.76 13.16
C VAL A 213 -26.76 7.43 13.62
N CYS A 214 -27.04 6.17 13.93
CA CYS A 214 -28.38 5.76 14.37
C CYS A 214 -28.70 6.17 15.81
N ASN A 215 -27.70 6.19 16.70
CA ASN A 215 -27.88 6.68 18.07
C ASN A 215 -28.18 8.18 18.08
N HIS A 216 -27.51 8.96 17.23
CA HIS A 216 -27.76 10.38 17.07
C HIS A 216 -29.16 10.67 16.50
N SER A 217 -29.61 9.92 15.49
CA SER A 217 -30.96 10.08 14.93
C SER A 217 -32.08 9.52 15.80
N GLY A 218 -31.76 8.75 16.85
CA GLY A 218 -32.72 8.02 17.66
C GLY A 218 -33.36 6.82 16.94
N ASP A 219 -32.85 6.43 15.77
CA ASP A 219 -33.40 5.37 14.92
C ASP A 219 -32.92 3.98 15.36
N ARG A 220 -33.61 3.40 16.35
CA ARG A 220 -33.31 2.05 16.86
C ARG A 220 -33.56 0.96 15.82
N GLU A 221 -34.55 1.14 14.95
CA GLU A 221 -34.87 0.15 13.91
C GLU A 221 -33.80 0.15 12.82
N GLY A 222 -33.40 1.34 12.35
CA GLY A 222 -32.29 1.52 11.43
C GLY A 222 -30.96 1.01 12.00
N MET A 223 -30.72 1.18 13.31
CA MET A 223 -29.53 0.61 13.96
C MET A 223 -29.53 -0.93 13.86
N ARG A 224 -30.66 -1.58 14.18
CA ARG A 224 -30.79 -3.03 14.10
C ARG A 224 -30.61 -3.52 12.65
N ALA A 225 -31.31 -2.90 11.71
CA ALA A 225 -31.22 -3.23 10.28
C ALA A 225 -29.79 -3.03 9.75
N GLY A 226 -29.15 -1.91 10.10
CA GLY A 226 -27.78 -1.58 9.74
C GLY A 226 -26.77 -2.60 10.26
N TYR A 227 -26.87 -3.02 11.53
CA TYR A 227 -26.01 -4.07 12.07
C TYR A 227 -26.21 -5.42 11.41
N ILE A 228 -27.47 -5.82 11.11
CA ILE A 228 -27.75 -7.05 10.39
C ILE A 228 -27.12 -6.99 8.98
N ALA A 229 -27.34 -5.89 8.25
CA ALA A 229 -26.77 -5.68 6.93
C ALA A 229 -25.24 -5.71 6.95
N ALA A 230 -24.61 -4.97 7.86
CA ALA A 230 -23.17 -4.91 8.01
C ALA A 230 -22.58 -6.27 8.38
N PHE A 231 -23.19 -7.00 9.31
CA PHE A 231 -22.74 -8.34 9.69
C PHE A 231 -22.79 -9.29 8.50
N ILE A 232 -23.89 -9.32 7.76
CA ILE A 232 -24.04 -10.13 6.55
C ILE A 232 -22.94 -9.75 5.56
N LEU A 233 -22.91 -8.51 5.08
CA LEU A 233 -21.94 -8.07 4.05
C LEU A 233 -20.49 -8.33 4.46
N MET A 234 -20.13 -8.06 5.71
CA MET A 234 -18.79 -8.28 6.21
C MET A 234 -18.45 -9.78 6.27
N ALA A 235 -19.39 -10.68 6.56
CA ALA A 235 -19.13 -12.11 6.52
C ALA A 235 -18.61 -12.57 5.14
N GLY A 236 -19.18 -12.05 4.05
CA GLY A 236 -18.70 -12.30 2.69
C GLY A 236 -17.26 -11.81 2.47
N VAL A 237 -16.96 -10.58 2.91
CA VAL A 237 -15.61 -9.99 2.82
C VAL A 237 -14.58 -10.80 3.62
N TRP A 238 -14.95 -11.21 4.84
CA TRP A 238 -14.12 -12.03 5.72
C TRP A 238 -13.85 -13.42 5.14
N LEU A 239 -14.84 -14.06 4.50
CA LEU A 239 -14.66 -15.34 3.81
C LEU A 239 -13.66 -15.22 2.66
N VAL A 240 -13.79 -14.19 1.81
CA VAL A 240 -12.85 -13.92 0.72
C VAL A 240 -11.44 -13.68 1.27
N PHE A 241 -11.31 -12.88 2.33
CA PHE A 241 -10.03 -12.61 2.99
C PHE A 241 -9.38 -13.90 3.53
N TRP A 242 -10.15 -14.76 4.20
CA TRP A 242 -9.66 -16.04 4.71
C TRP A 242 -9.12 -16.94 3.60
N VAL A 243 -9.85 -17.05 2.49
CA VAL A 243 -9.40 -17.84 1.32
C VAL A 243 -8.14 -17.25 0.70
N ALA A 244 -8.11 -15.93 0.50
CA ALA A 244 -6.97 -15.25 -0.10
C ALA A 244 -5.69 -15.42 0.74
N ARG A 245 -5.79 -15.22 2.06
CA ARG A 245 -4.62 -15.15 2.95
C ARG A 245 -4.23 -16.48 3.58
N TYR A 246 -5.19 -17.24 4.09
CA TYR A 246 -4.93 -18.38 4.98
C TYR A 246 -5.10 -19.75 4.32
N LEU A 247 -5.83 -19.86 3.20
CA LEU A 247 -5.98 -21.16 2.54
C LEU A 247 -4.64 -21.62 1.91
N PRO A 248 -4.06 -22.76 2.33
CA PRO A 248 -2.74 -23.21 1.87
C PRO A 248 -2.83 -23.97 0.53
N VAL A 249 -3.32 -23.28 -0.51
CA VAL A 249 -3.49 -23.84 -1.87
C VAL A 249 -2.90 -22.89 -2.92
N ASN A 250 -2.76 -23.38 -4.15
CA ASN A 250 -2.23 -22.58 -5.25
C ASN A 250 -3.18 -21.43 -5.65
N GLY A 251 -2.65 -20.42 -6.35
CA GLY A 251 -3.41 -19.24 -6.74
C GLY A 251 -4.65 -19.52 -7.59
N TRP A 252 -4.62 -20.56 -8.42
CA TRP A 252 -5.77 -20.97 -9.25
C TRP A 252 -6.92 -21.51 -8.42
N ILE A 253 -6.63 -22.37 -7.43
CA ILE A 253 -7.66 -22.87 -6.51
C ILE A 253 -8.22 -21.70 -5.69
N LYS A 254 -7.37 -20.79 -5.19
CA LYS A 254 -7.83 -19.58 -4.47
C LYS A 254 -8.77 -18.73 -5.33
N ALA A 255 -8.38 -18.42 -6.56
CA ALA A 255 -9.18 -17.62 -7.48
C ALA A 255 -10.53 -18.26 -7.77
N GLY A 256 -10.56 -19.57 -8.05
CA GLY A 256 -11.80 -20.31 -8.26
C GLY A 256 -12.71 -20.32 -7.03
N THR A 257 -12.16 -20.56 -5.84
CA THR A 257 -12.94 -20.52 -4.59
C THR A 257 -13.48 -19.12 -4.29
N ILE A 258 -12.66 -18.07 -4.43
CA ILE A 258 -13.11 -16.68 -4.23
C ILE A 258 -14.23 -16.33 -5.20
N LEU A 259 -14.08 -16.67 -6.48
CA LEU A 259 -15.10 -16.39 -7.50
C LEU A 259 -16.44 -17.06 -7.15
N ILE A 260 -16.42 -18.34 -6.78
CA ILE A 260 -17.63 -19.07 -6.39
C ILE A 260 -18.28 -18.43 -5.15
N ILE A 261 -17.49 -18.12 -4.12
CA ILE A 261 -17.99 -17.44 -2.92
C ILE A 261 -18.62 -16.10 -3.30
N SER A 262 -17.96 -15.27 -4.10
CA SER A 262 -18.49 -13.98 -4.53
C SER A 262 -19.77 -14.10 -5.35
N CYS A 263 -19.90 -15.10 -6.23
CA CYS A 263 -21.12 -15.31 -7.02
C CYS A 263 -22.29 -15.77 -6.15
N ILE A 264 -22.06 -16.73 -5.24
CA ILE A 264 -23.07 -17.15 -4.26
C ILE A 264 -23.47 -15.97 -3.39
N TRP A 265 -22.48 -15.21 -2.91
CA TRP A 265 -22.72 -14.06 -2.06
C TRP A 265 -23.57 -13.01 -2.77
N MET A 266 -23.22 -12.63 -4.00
CA MET A 266 -23.98 -11.67 -4.80
C MET A 266 -25.43 -12.12 -5.03
N ALA A 267 -25.65 -13.41 -5.33
CA ALA A 267 -26.97 -13.93 -5.64
C ALA A 267 -27.92 -13.99 -4.43
N PHE A 268 -27.39 -14.28 -3.24
CA PHE A 268 -28.21 -14.59 -2.06
C PHE A 268 -28.13 -13.57 -0.93
N THR A 269 -27.25 -12.56 -0.98
CA THR A 269 -27.10 -11.56 0.11
C THR A 269 -28.42 -10.90 0.48
N ASN A 270 -29.21 -10.49 -0.51
CA ASN A 270 -30.49 -9.83 -0.27
C ASN A 270 -31.52 -10.79 0.37
N ASP A 271 -31.57 -12.04 -0.09
CA ASP A 271 -32.45 -13.07 0.48
C ASP A 271 -32.09 -13.36 1.94
N VAL A 272 -30.79 -13.45 2.24
CA VAL A 272 -30.27 -13.64 3.61
C VAL A 272 -30.60 -12.43 4.48
N TYR A 273 -30.43 -11.21 3.96
CA TYR A 273 -30.78 -9.98 4.67
C TYR A 273 -32.27 -9.95 5.03
N VAL A 274 -33.16 -10.14 4.05
CA VAL A 274 -34.62 -10.13 4.28
C VAL A 274 -35.05 -11.24 5.25
N TYR A 275 -34.40 -12.40 5.22
CA TYR A 275 -34.65 -13.46 6.19
C TYR A 275 -34.31 -13.05 7.63
N PHE A 276 -33.16 -12.40 7.85
CA PHE A 276 -32.73 -11.98 9.19
C PHE A 276 -33.40 -10.70 9.69
N ALA A 277 -33.65 -9.74 8.80
CA ALA A 277 -34.22 -8.44 9.13
C ALA A 277 -35.76 -8.48 9.22
N GLU A 278 -36.42 -9.10 8.25
CA GLU A 278 -37.89 -9.09 8.11
C GLU A 278 -38.54 -10.43 8.49
N HIS A 279 -37.75 -11.45 8.83
CA HIS A 279 -38.23 -12.82 9.08
C HIS A 279 -39.02 -13.44 7.91
N LYS A 280 -38.81 -12.91 6.69
CA LYS A 280 -39.49 -13.35 5.48
C LYS A 280 -38.62 -14.33 4.70
N LYS A 281 -39.17 -15.51 4.40
CA LYS A 281 -38.52 -16.48 3.52
C LYS A 281 -38.79 -16.10 2.07
N GLN A 282 -37.75 -15.77 1.35
CA GLN A 282 -37.80 -15.55 -0.08
C GLN A 282 -36.53 -16.10 -0.74
N LEU A 283 -36.64 -16.43 -2.02
CA LEU A 283 -35.52 -16.88 -2.83
C LEU A 283 -35.63 -16.19 -4.19
N THR A 284 -34.81 -15.17 -4.40
CA THR A 284 -34.89 -14.30 -5.59
C THR A 284 -34.79 -15.12 -6.89
N ILE A 285 -33.96 -16.15 -6.90
CA ILE A 285 -33.75 -17.00 -8.08
C ILE A 285 -34.99 -17.81 -8.51
N LEU A 286 -36.01 -17.98 -7.67
CA LEU A 286 -37.24 -18.68 -8.06
C LEU A 286 -38.08 -17.90 -9.06
N SER A 287 -37.90 -16.58 -9.14
CA SER A 287 -38.58 -15.72 -10.12
C SER A 287 -37.85 -15.65 -11.47
N THR A 288 -36.93 -16.58 -11.74
CA THR A 288 -36.17 -16.61 -13.01
C THR A 288 -37.11 -16.90 -14.18
N ASN A 289 -37.13 -15.99 -15.14
CA ASN A 289 -37.81 -16.14 -16.42
C ASN A 289 -36.99 -15.43 -17.50
N PHE A 290 -36.15 -16.18 -18.23
CA PHE A 290 -35.26 -15.63 -19.26
C PHE A 290 -35.98 -15.03 -20.48
N SER A 291 -37.30 -15.23 -20.59
CA SER A 291 -38.13 -14.60 -21.62
C SER A 291 -38.64 -13.21 -21.21
N ASP A 292 -38.59 -12.86 -19.92
CA ASP A 292 -39.05 -11.58 -19.38
C ASP A 292 -37.89 -10.76 -18.79
N TRP A 293 -37.57 -9.64 -19.46
CA TRP A 293 -36.53 -8.69 -19.06
C TRP A 293 -37.09 -7.28 -18.78
N THR A 294 -38.40 -7.13 -18.65
CA THR A 294 -39.03 -5.83 -18.39
C THR A 294 -39.41 -5.68 -16.92
N ASN A 295 -39.82 -6.76 -16.27
CA ASN A 295 -40.13 -6.75 -14.84
C ASN A 295 -38.85 -6.76 -13.98
N HIS A 296 -38.69 -5.77 -13.10
CA HIS A 296 -37.52 -5.65 -12.21
C HIS A 296 -37.24 -6.90 -11.37
N ILE A 297 -38.27 -7.62 -10.93
CA ILE A 297 -38.11 -8.86 -10.14
C ILE A 297 -37.50 -9.96 -11.03
N CYS A 298 -38.05 -10.16 -12.23
CA CYS A 298 -37.56 -11.12 -13.22
C CYS A 298 -36.14 -10.77 -13.66
N VAL A 299 -35.85 -9.49 -13.92
CA VAL A 299 -34.51 -9.01 -14.30
C VAL A 299 -33.48 -9.34 -13.22
N ASN A 300 -33.78 -9.02 -11.95
CA ASN A 300 -32.87 -9.32 -10.85
C ASN A 300 -32.63 -10.83 -10.69
N ALA A 301 -33.70 -11.63 -10.76
CA ALA A 301 -33.61 -13.09 -10.70
C ALA A 301 -32.78 -13.67 -11.86
N ASN A 302 -33.03 -13.20 -13.09
CA ASN A 302 -32.29 -13.62 -14.28
C ASN A 302 -30.80 -13.28 -14.15
N VAL A 303 -30.45 -12.06 -13.72
CA VAL A 303 -29.06 -11.63 -13.52
C VAL A 303 -28.37 -12.48 -12.46
N CYS A 304 -29.00 -12.70 -11.29
CA CYS A 304 -28.45 -13.56 -10.24
C CYS A 304 -28.22 -15.00 -10.74
N THR A 305 -29.18 -15.57 -11.47
CA THR A 305 -29.06 -16.92 -12.03
C THR A 305 -27.93 -17.01 -13.07
N LEU A 306 -27.78 -16.02 -13.96
CA LEU A 306 -26.66 -15.99 -14.90
C LEU A 306 -25.31 -15.87 -14.19
N ILE A 307 -25.21 -15.02 -13.16
CA ILE A 307 -23.99 -14.89 -12.35
C ILE A 307 -23.61 -16.22 -11.70
N LEU A 308 -24.59 -16.98 -11.18
CA LEU A 308 -24.35 -18.30 -10.60
C LEU A 308 -23.90 -19.32 -11.65
N ILE A 309 -24.53 -19.35 -12.82
CA ILE A 309 -24.18 -20.29 -13.90
C ILE A 309 -22.77 -20.01 -14.42
N PHE A 310 -22.51 -18.78 -14.89
CA PHE A 310 -21.22 -18.42 -15.46
C PHE A 310 -20.11 -18.40 -14.41
N GLY A 311 -20.41 -17.89 -13.22
CA GLY A 311 -19.49 -17.90 -12.08
C GLY A 311 -19.14 -19.32 -11.62
N GLY A 312 -20.11 -20.22 -11.61
CA GLY A 312 -19.91 -21.64 -11.29
C GLY A 312 -19.06 -22.35 -12.34
N ILE A 313 -19.32 -22.14 -13.63
CA ILE A 313 -18.53 -22.72 -14.73
C ILE A 313 -17.08 -22.21 -14.68
N ALA A 314 -16.90 -20.88 -14.61
CA ALA A 314 -15.57 -20.27 -14.56
C ALA A 314 -14.81 -20.68 -13.29
N GLY A 315 -15.46 -20.60 -12.13
CA GLY A 315 -14.89 -20.99 -10.85
C GLY A 315 -14.52 -22.48 -10.80
N GLY A 316 -15.40 -23.35 -11.28
CA GLY A 316 -15.16 -24.78 -11.43
C GLY A 316 -13.98 -25.07 -12.36
N GLY A 317 -13.89 -24.39 -13.50
CA GLY A 317 -12.77 -24.47 -14.42
C GLY A 317 -11.43 -24.10 -13.77
N LEU A 318 -11.39 -23.01 -13.01
CA LEU A 318 -10.20 -22.58 -12.25
C LEU A 318 -9.78 -23.60 -11.19
N LEU A 319 -10.75 -24.20 -10.48
CA LEU A 319 -10.49 -25.24 -9.49
C LEU A 319 -9.91 -26.50 -10.13
N VAL A 320 -10.48 -26.96 -11.25
CA VAL A 320 -9.99 -28.14 -12.00
C VAL A 320 -8.59 -27.88 -12.53
N TYR A 321 -8.37 -26.75 -13.18
CA TYR A 321 -7.04 -26.35 -13.68
C TYR A 321 -6.01 -26.27 -12.55
N GLY A 322 -6.39 -25.67 -11.43
CA GLY A 322 -5.56 -25.59 -10.23
C GLY A 322 -5.18 -26.97 -9.67
N LYS A 323 -6.11 -27.93 -9.63
CA LYS A 323 -5.81 -29.31 -9.20
C LYS A 323 -4.85 -30.02 -10.14
N ILE A 324 -5.03 -29.88 -11.46
CA ILE A 324 -4.15 -30.48 -12.48
C ILE A 324 -2.73 -29.92 -12.35
N ASN A 325 -2.60 -28.59 -12.23
CA ASN A 325 -1.30 -27.94 -12.11
C ASN A 325 -0.58 -28.31 -10.79
N ARG A 326 -1.33 -28.50 -9.70
CA ARG A 326 -0.76 -28.98 -8.42
C ARG A 326 -0.15 -30.38 -8.58
N LYS A 327 -0.87 -31.31 -9.21
CA LYS A 327 -0.35 -32.67 -9.46
C LYS A 327 0.91 -32.66 -10.32
N ARG A 328 0.96 -31.84 -11.38
CA ARG A 328 2.15 -31.71 -12.25
C ARG A 328 3.39 -31.20 -11.52
N LYS A 329 3.23 -30.30 -10.54
CA LYS A 329 4.35 -29.80 -9.72
C LYS A 329 4.83 -30.78 -8.65
N CYS A 330 4.00 -31.73 -8.19
CA CYS A 330 4.44 -32.77 -7.26
C CYS A 330 5.14 -33.95 -7.95
N LEU A 331 5.02 -34.07 -9.27
CA LEU A 331 5.65 -35.13 -10.09
C LEU A 331 7.01 -34.71 -10.68
N LYS A 332 7.42 -33.45 -10.51
CA LYS A 332 8.73 -32.90 -10.87
C LYS A 332 9.51 -32.61 -9.59
#